data_AF-A0A2G6D2T8-F1
#
_entry.id   AF-A0A2G6D2T8-F1
#
_cell.length_a   1.000
_cell.length_b   1.000
_cell.length_c   1.000
_cell.angle_alpha   90.00
_cell.angle_beta   90.00
_cell.angle_gamma   90.00
#
_symmetry.space_group_name_H-M   'P 1'
#
loop_
_entity.id
_entity.type
_entity.pdbx_description
1 polymer ?
#
loop_
_entity_poly.entity_id
_entity_poly.type
_entity_poly.pdbx_seq_one_letter_code
_entity_poly.pdbx_strand_id
1 'polypeptide(L)'
;MEHSDFRYTYLPYCLKKQKDGNYAVLNRNYKPLGFITRDLIEYEKFPVLSSLPITKTLATKLSYKGDDNLDDIYLYNDGTNPLNSKADMDTYLKRIALLAPLKFTY
;
A
#
# COMPACT_ATOMS: atom_id res chain seq x y z
N MET A 1 14.05 -7.46 -16.91
CA MET A 1 13.93 -6.01 -17.21
C MET A 1 13.35 -5.37 -15.97
N GLU A 2 14.05 -4.44 -15.34
CA GLU A 2 13.48 -3.68 -14.23
C GLU A 2 12.36 -2.81 -14.77
N HIS A 3 11.11 -3.15 -14.43
CA HIS A 3 10.00 -2.24 -14.63
C HIS A 3 10.11 -1.15 -13.55
N SER A 4 11.00 -0.18 -13.74
CA SER A 4 11.11 0.98 -12.87
C SER A 4 10.36 2.15 -13.49
N ASP A 5 9.05 2.16 -13.32
CA ASP A 5 8.23 3.35 -13.57
C ASP A 5 7.95 4.09 -12.25
N PHE A 6 7.40 5.30 -12.34
CA PHE A 6 7.06 6.11 -11.17
C PHE A 6 6.13 5.36 -10.19
N ARG A 7 5.16 4.60 -10.70
CA ARG A 7 4.20 3.84 -9.89
C ARG A 7 4.90 2.78 -9.04
N TYR A 8 5.91 2.09 -9.58
CA TYR A 8 6.61 1.03 -8.84
C TYR A 8 7.22 1.53 -7.52
N THR A 9 7.67 2.78 -7.48
CA THR A 9 8.45 3.33 -6.35
C THR A 9 7.63 4.31 -5.50
N TYR A 10 6.80 5.13 -6.14
CA TYR A 10 6.19 6.30 -5.51
C TYR A 10 4.67 6.21 -5.35
N LEU A 11 4.03 5.16 -5.86
CA LEU A 11 2.62 4.89 -5.57
C LEU A 11 2.49 3.81 -4.49
N PRO A 12 1.68 4.05 -3.44
CA PRO A 12 1.29 3.01 -2.50
C PRO A 12 0.76 1.76 -3.22
N TYR A 13 1.38 0.63 -2.96
CA TYR A 13 0.98 -0.66 -3.51
C TYR A 13 0.19 -1.48 -2.50
N CYS A 14 0.70 -1.58 -1.28
CA CYS A 14 -0.02 -2.26 -0.20
C CYS A 14 0.28 -1.66 1.18
N LEU A 15 -0.60 -1.97 2.12
CA LEU A 15 -0.38 -1.78 3.54
C LEU A 15 -0.12 -3.14 4.14
N LYS A 16 1.01 -3.29 4.83
CA LYS A 16 1.41 -4.54 5.46
C LYS A 16 1.49 -4.38 6.97
N LYS A 17 0.65 -5.13 7.69
CA LYS A 17 0.65 -5.14 9.15
C LYS A 17 1.87 -5.88 9.68
N GLN A 18 2.50 -5.29 10.69
CA GLN A 18 3.62 -5.87 11.41
C GLN A 18 3.14 -6.55 12.69
N LYS A 19 4.04 -7.29 13.34
CA LYS A 19 3.73 -8.06 14.56
C LYS A 19 3.24 -7.20 15.72
N ASP A 20 3.67 -5.94 15.78
CA ASP A 20 3.24 -4.94 16.76
C ASP A 20 1.86 -4.33 16.46
N GLY A 21 1.25 -4.70 15.33
CA GLY A 21 -0.04 -4.23 14.87
C GLY A 21 0.01 -2.94 14.03
N ASN A 22 1.17 -2.29 13.93
CA ASN A 22 1.38 -1.12 13.07
C ASN A 22 1.49 -1.55 11.60
N TYR A 23 1.29 -0.60 10.69
CA TYR A 23 1.37 -0.83 9.25
C TYR A 23 2.56 -0.12 8.64
N ALA A 24 3.23 -0.81 7.71
CA ALA A 24 4.10 -0.20 6.72
C ALA A 24 3.30 0.08 5.44
N VAL A 25 3.45 1.27 4.86
CA VAL A 25 2.95 1.58 3.52
C VAL A 25 4.05 1.31 2.51
N LEU A 26 3.84 0.34 1.62
CA LEU A 26 4.86 -0.19 0.74
C LEU A 26 4.60 0.14 -0.73
N ASN A 27 5.67 0.30 -1.49
CA ASN A 27 5.64 0.39 -2.95
C ASN A 27 5.61 -1.01 -3.60
N ARG A 28 5.62 -1.07 -4.93
CA ARG A 28 5.45 -2.35 -5.66
C ARG A 28 6.61 -3.33 -5.46
N ASN A 29 7.77 -2.83 -5.04
CA ASN A 29 8.95 -3.63 -4.70
C ASN A 29 8.96 -4.05 -3.23
N TYR A 30 7.85 -3.88 -2.51
CA TYR A 30 7.73 -4.16 -1.08
C TYR A 30 8.78 -3.40 -0.24
N LYS A 31 9.09 -2.16 -0.65
CA LYS A 31 9.91 -1.24 0.14
C LYS A 31 9.01 -0.15 0.73
N PRO A 32 9.33 0.41 1.91
CA PRO A 32 8.62 1.56 2.42
C PRO A 32 8.55 2.66 1.36
N LEU A 33 7.41 3.33 1.26
CA LEU A 33 7.22 4.36 0.24
C LEU A 33 8.34 5.41 0.30
N GLY A 34 8.95 5.72 -0.85
CA GLY A 34 10.10 6.63 -0.93
C GLY A 34 11.48 5.95 -0.80
N PHE A 35 11.56 4.68 -0.40
CA PHE A 35 12.82 3.93 -0.40
C PHE A 35 13.14 3.44 -1.81
N ILE A 36 14.32 3.79 -2.32
CA ILE A 36 14.84 3.38 -3.62
C ILE A 36 16.06 2.48 -3.40
N THR A 37 15.81 1.22 -3.07
CA THR A 37 16.86 0.24 -2.78
C THR A 37 16.43 -1.16 -3.20
N ARG A 38 17.43 -2.02 -3.44
CA ARG A 38 17.26 -3.45 -3.66
C ARG A 38 17.46 -4.27 -2.38
N ASP A 39 17.97 -3.66 -1.31
CA ASP A 39 18.28 -4.35 -0.05
C ASP A 39 17.03 -4.91 0.61
N LEU A 40 17.18 -6.02 1.35
CA LEU A 40 16.11 -6.50 2.22
C LEU A 40 15.91 -5.50 3.36
N ILE A 41 14.66 -5.09 3.58
CA ILE A 41 14.31 -4.11 4.60
C ILE A 41 13.51 -4.79 5.70
N GLU A 42 14.05 -4.74 6.91
CA GLU A 42 13.31 -5.01 8.16
C GLU A 42 12.62 -3.71 8.56
N TYR A 43 11.30 -3.62 8.36
CA TYR A 43 10.57 -2.35 8.48
C TYR A 43 10.65 -1.75 9.89
N GLU A 44 10.74 -2.59 10.92
CA GLU A 44 10.88 -2.23 12.34
C GLU A 44 12.18 -1.46 12.64
N LYS A 45 13.18 -1.50 11.76
CA LYS A 45 14.44 -0.75 11.91
C LYS A 45 14.35 0.69 11.38
N PHE A 46 13.20 1.09 10.83
CA PHE A 46 13.00 2.41 10.22
C PHE A 46 11.72 3.06 10.75
N PRO A 47 11.65 4.41 10.78
CA PRO A 47 10.47 5.15 11.23
C PRO A 47 9.39 5.19 10.12
N VAL A 48 8.93 4.01 9.69
CA VAL A 48 7.99 3.82 8.58
C VAL A 48 6.73 3.06 9.01
N LEU A 49 6.68 2.63 10.27
CA LEU A 49 5.54 1.95 10.86
C LEU A 49 4.62 2.99 11.50
N SER A 50 3.32 2.80 11.33
CA SER A 50 2.31 3.69 11.91
C SER A 50 1.06 2.93 12.30
N SER A 51 0.41 3.34 13.39
CA SER A 51 -0.89 2.83 13.79
C SER A 51 -1.97 3.49 12.94
N LEU A 52 -2.56 2.72 12.04
CA LEU A 52 -3.65 3.17 11.17
C LEU A 52 -4.97 2.56 11.65
N PRO A 53 -6.07 3.35 11.74
CA PRO A 53 -7.37 2.88 12.22
C PRO A 53 -8.12 2.08 11.13
N ILE A 54 -7.52 0.99 10.66
CA ILE A 54 -8.07 0.14 9.60
C ILE A 54 -8.99 -0.92 10.21
N THR A 55 -10.28 -0.79 9.94
CA THR A 55 -11.29 -1.80 10.26
C THR A 55 -11.45 -2.79 9.10
N LYS A 56 -12.06 -3.96 9.35
CA LYS A 56 -12.42 -4.93 8.31
C LYS A 56 -13.23 -4.29 7.17
N THR A 57 -14.22 -3.48 7.52
CA THR A 57 -15.05 -2.74 6.54
C THR A 57 -14.22 -1.79 5.67
N LEU A 58 -13.22 -1.12 6.25
CA LEU A 58 -12.32 -0.27 5.48
C LEU A 58 -11.38 -1.11 4.61
N ALA A 59 -10.83 -2.19 5.13
CA ALA A 59 -9.97 -3.12 4.38
C ALA A 59 -10.68 -3.67 3.13
N THR A 60 -11.94 -4.08 3.22
CA THR A 60 -12.77 -4.50 2.08
C THR A 60 -12.86 -3.45 0.98
N LYS A 61 -12.92 -2.16 1.34
CA LYS A 61 -12.97 -1.06 0.36
C LYS A 61 -11.60 -0.74 -0.25
N LEU A 62 -10.54 -0.92 0.52
CA LEU A 62 -9.17 -0.65 0.11
C LEU A 62 -8.59 -1.78 -0.75
N SER A 63 -8.89 -3.04 -0.42
CA SER A 63 -8.36 -4.20 -1.09
C SER A 63 -8.84 -4.28 -2.53
N TYR A 64 -7.92 -4.50 -3.47
CA TYR A 64 -8.29 -4.71 -4.87
C TYR A 64 -9.15 -5.97 -5.05
N LYS A 65 -9.02 -6.93 -4.13
CA LYS A 65 -9.80 -8.18 -4.11
C LYS A 65 -11.19 -8.00 -3.49
N GLY A 66 -11.41 -6.92 -2.74
CA GLY A 66 -12.61 -6.75 -1.94
C GLY A 66 -12.68 -7.67 -0.72
N ASP A 67 -11.54 -8.11 -0.17
CA ASP A 67 -11.47 -8.93 1.04
C ASP A 67 -11.21 -8.09 2.31
N ASP A 68 -11.51 -8.65 3.48
CA ASP A 68 -11.36 -7.98 4.79
C ASP A 68 -10.03 -8.32 5.50
N ASN A 69 -9.03 -8.81 4.75
CA ASN A 69 -7.74 -9.17 5.30
C ASN A 69 -7.02 -7.93 5.85
N LEU A 70 -6.66 -7.95 7.13
CA LEU A 70 -5.97 -6.86 7.81
C LEU A 70 -4.45 -6.97 7.75
N ASP A 71 -3.89 -8.13 7.37
CA ASP A 71 -2.44 -8.33 7.41
C ASP A 71 -1.75 -7.79 6.14
N ASP A 72 -2.38 -7.98 4.98
CA ASP A 72 -1.88 -7.53 3.68
C ASP A 72 -3.04 -6.94 2.85
N ILE A 73 -3.09 -5.60 2.75
CA ILE A 73 -4.12 -4.88 2.00
C ILE A 73 -3.49 -4.32 0.73
N TYR A 74 -3.77 -4.96 -0.40
CA TYR A 74 -3.25 -4.56 -1.71
C TYR A 74 -4.19 -3.57 -2.40
N LEU A 75 -3.69 -2.43 -2.87
CA LEU A 75 -4.49 -1.37 -3.47
C LEU A 75 -4.72 -1.56 -4.98
N TYR A 76 -3.90 -2.39 -5.62
CA TYR A 76 -4.02 -2.82 -7.01
C TYR A 76 -3.20 -4.10 -7.21
N ASN A 77 -3.31 -4.72 -8.38
CA ASN A 77 -2.47 -5.85 -8.82
C ASN A 77 -2.08 -5.68 -10.30
N ASP A 78 -1.51 -6.71 -10.93
CA ASP A 78 -1.11 -6.63 -12.35
C ASP A 78 -2.29 -6.46 -13.31
N GLY A 79 -3.44 -7.09 -12.99
CA GLY A 79 -4.67 -6.96 -13.78
C GLY A 79 -5.37 -5.61 -13.62
N THR A 80 -5.15 -4.92 -12.50
CA THR A 80 -5.76 -3.61 -12.17
C THR A 80 -4.71 -2.52 -12.03
N ASN A 81 -3.59 -2.65 -12.75
CA ASN A 81 -2.49 -1.70 -12.68
C ASN A 81 -3.01 -0.30 -13.10
N PRO A 82 -2.79 0.74 -12.28
CA PRO A 82 -3.24 2.11 -12.57
C PRO A 82 -2.83 2.65 -13.94
N LEU A 83 -1.76 2.12 -14.54
CA LEU A 83 -1.27 2.54 -15.85
C LEU A 83 -1.90 1.77 -17.03
N ASN A 84 -2.66 0.70 -16.77
CA ASN A 84 -3.31 -0.07 -17.82
C ASN A 84 -4.44 0.72 -18.50
N SER A 85 -5.21 1.49 -17.72
CA SER A 85 -6.34 2.26 -18.24
C SER A 85 -6.74 3.40 -17.30
N LYS A 86 -7.55 4.35 -17.82
CA LYS A 86 -8.17 5.38 -16.99
C LYS A 86 -9.05 4.78 -15.88
N ALA A 87 -9.78 3.70 -16.19
CA ALA A 87 -10.67 3.06 -15.22
C ALA A 87 -9.89 2.44 -14.04
N ASP A 88 -8.72 1.86 -14.32
CA ASP A 88 -7.83 1.33 -13.28
C ASP A 88 -7.25 2.44 -12.41
N MET A 89 -6.78 3.54 -13.03
CA MET A 89 -6.32 4.72 -12.30
C MET A 89 -7.42 5.29 -11.40
N ASP A 90 -8.63 5.47 -11.93
CA ASP A 90 -9.77 6.01 -11.17
C ASP A 90 -10.11 5.11 -9.98
N THR A 91 -10.07 3.79 -10.17
CA THR A 91 -10.35 2.81 -9.11
C THR A 91 -9.27 2.84 -8.03
N TYR A 92 -8.01 2.92 -8.43
CA TYR A 92 -6.88 3.08 -7.51
C TYR A 92 -6.98 4.39 -6.71
N LEU A 93 -7.24 5.52 -7.37
CA LEU A 93 -7.35 6.82 -6.70
C LEU A 93 -8.53 6.87 -5.72
N LYS A 94 -9.64 6.16 -5.99
CA LYS A 94 -10.73 6.00 -5.01
C LYS A 94 -10.26 5.34 -3.72
N ARG A 95 -9.37 4.35 -3.79
CA ARG A 95 -8.78 3.70 -2.60
C ARG A 95 -7.83 4.64 -1.86
N ILE A 96 -6.99 5.38 -2.59
CA ILE A 96 -6.11 6.39 -2.01
C ILE A 96 -6.92 7.49 -1.30
N ALA A 97 -8.03 7.93 -1.88
CA ALA A 97 -8.92 8.92 -1.27
C ALA A 97 -9.53 8.45 0.06
N LEU A 98 -9.66 7.13 0.29
CA LEU A 98 -10.07 6.57 1.58
C LEU A 98 -8.94 6.56 2.61
N LEU A 99 -7.68 6.44 2.17
CA LEU A 99 -6.49 6.44 3.04
C LEU A 99 -6.05 7.84 3.45
N ALA A 100 -6.09 8.80 2.52
CA ALA A 100 -5.59 10.16 2.71
C ALA A 100 -6.11 10.89 3.96
N PRO A 101 -7.38 10.75 4.38
CA PRO A 101 -7.87 11.44 5.58
C PRO A 101 -7.54 10.74 6.90
N LEU A 102 -7.00 9.52 6.88
CA LEU A 102 -6.72 8.77 8.11
C LEU A 102 -5.69 9.51 8.97
N LYS A 103 -5.97 9.60 10.27
CA LYS A 103 -5.01 10.07 11.27
C LYS A 103 -4.27 8.86 11.82
N PHE A 104 -2.97 9.00 12.02
CA PHE A 104 -2.10 7.93 12.49
C PHE A 104 -1.19 8.43 13.61
N THR A 105 -0.69 7.48 14.40
CA THR A 105 0.40 7.69 15.35
C THR A 105 1.61 6.91 14.88
N TYR A 106 2.81 7.42 15.12
CA TYR A 106 4.09 6.84 14.72
C TYR A 106 5.10 6.90 15.87
#